data_AF-W2CDL8-F1
#
_entry.id   AF-W2CDL8-F1
#
_cell.length_a   1.000
_cell.length_b   1.000
_cell.length_c   1.000
_cell.angle_alpha   90.00
_cell.angle_beta   90.00
_cell.angle_gamma   90.00
#
_symmetry.space_group_name_H-M   'P 1'
#
loop_
_entity.id
_entity.type
_entity.pdbx_description
1 polymer ?
#
loop_
_entity_poly.entity_id
_entity_poly.type
_entity_poly.pdbx_seq_one_letter_code
_entity_poly.pdbx_strand_id
1 'polypeptide(L)'
;MIGQRVQLLYEGGMKAEVQYLNDTTLHRKTTVNGSVAEERNTMVQRRIDNSHFFVNWIENDGTTASQVLDFKEKTATVFLTFTGPDGKRHSQLLTGRLELQGE
;
A
#
# COMPACT_ATOMS: atom_id res chain seq x y z
N MET A 1 -2.23 -10.76 8.87
CA MET A 1 -2.11 -9.93 7.65
C MET A 1 -2.22 -10.79 6.40
N ILE A 2 -1.50 -11.91 6.29
CA ILE A 2 -1.68 -12.84 5.17
C ILE A 2 -3.13 -13.34 5.08
N GLY A 3 -3.62 -13.49 3.85
CA GLY A 3 -5.01 -13.79 3.50
C GLY A 3 -5.93 -12.57 3.54
N GLN A 4 -5.53 -11.48 4.21
CA GLN A 4 -6.39 -10.31 4.35
C GLN A 4 -6.38 -9.44 3.09
N ARG A 5 -7.55 -8.87 2.81
CA ARG A 5 -7.72 -7.77 1.86
C ARG A 5 -8.02 -6.50 2.64
N VAL A 6 -7.23 -5.46 2.41
CA VAL A 6 -7.45 -4.13 2.99
C VAL A 6 -7.79 -3.14 1.89
N GLN A 7 -8.64 -2.19 2.24
CA GLN A 7 -8.90 -1.00 1.46
C GLN A 7 -8.28 0.19 2.19
N LEU A 8 -7.47 0.95 1.46
CA LEU A 8 -6.79 2.14 1.92
C LEU A 8 -7.46 3.33 1.24
N LEU A 9 -8.03 4.21 2.05
CA LEU A 9 -8.73 5.41 1.61
C LEU A 9 -7.86 6.61 1.97
N TYR A 10 -7.18 7.17 0.98
CA TYR A 10 -6.26 8.30 1.18
C TYR A 10 -6.98 9.64 1.05
N GLU A 11 -6.41 10.66 1.66
CA GLU A 11 -6.81 12.04 1.43
C GLU A 11 -6.72 12.39 -0.07
N GLY A 12 -7.68 13.17 -0.58
CA GLY A 12 -7.76 13.52 -2.00
C GLY A 12 -8.50 12.49 -2.89
N GLY A 13 -9.11 11.46 -2.30
CA GLY A 13 -10.04 10.56 -3.00
C GLY A 13 -9.39 9.38 -3.72
N MET A 14 -8.07 9.21 -3.60
CA MET A 14 -7.38 8.01 -4.04
C MET A 14 -7.77 6.82 -3.15
N LYS A 15 -8.05 5.69 -3.79
CA LYS A 15 -8.34 4.42 -3.12
C LYS A 15 -7.37 3.36 -3.60
N ALA A 16 -6.80 2.62 -2.66
CA ALA A 16 -6.04 1.40 -2.96
C ALA A 16 -6.67 0.19 -2.27
N GLU A 17 -6.62 -0.95 -2.92
CA GLU A 17 -6.99 -2.25 -2.39
C GLU A 17 -5.74 -3.12 -2.42
N VAL A 18 -5.38 -3.69 -1.28
CA VAL A 18 -4.17 -4.52 -1.16
C VAL A 18 -4.58 -5.85 -0.56
N GLN A 19 -4.31 -6.94 -1.28
CA GLN A 19 -4.50 -8.30 -0.83
C GLN A 19 -3.14 -8.94 -0.55
N TYR A 20 -2.91 -9.35 0.70
CA TYR A 20 -1.66 -10.00 1.11
C TYR A 20 -1.78 -11.51 0.91
N LEU A 21 -1.34 -12.01 -0.24
CA LEU A 21 -1.65 -13.35 -0.71
C LEU A 21 -0.87 -14.44 0.01
N ASN A 22 0.41 -14.20 0.27
CA ASN A 22 1.31 -15.07 1.01
C ASN A 22 2.46 -14.22 1.59
N ASP A 23 3.44 -14.86 2.21
CA ASP A 23 4.52 -14.15 2.92
C ASP A 23 5.37 -13.22 2.04
N THR A 24 5.40 -13.43 0.73
CA THR A 24 6.26 -12.69 -0.20
C THR A 24 5.49 -11.97 -1.29
N THR A 25 4.17 -12.11 -1.35
CA THR A 25 3.40 -11.68 -2.52
C THR A 25 2.15 -10.93 -2.10
N LEU A 26 1.95 -9.76 -2.71
CA LEU A 26 0.71 -9.01 -2.61
C LEU A 26 0.12 -8.79 -4.00
N HIS A 27 -1.18 -8.51 -4.02
CA HIS A 27 -1.89 -7.99 -5.17
C HIS A 27 -2.46 -6.63 -4.80
N ARG A 28 -2.10 -5.59 -5.54
CA ARG A 28 -2.58 -4.23 -5.33
C ARG A 28 -3.49 -3.81 -6.48
N LYS A 29 -4.46 -2.97 -6.16
CA LYS A 29 -5.29 -2.27 -7.13
C LYS A 29 -5.52 -0.85 -6.66
N THR A 30 -5.12 0.12 -7.44
CA THR A 30 -5.26 1.54 -7.14
C THR A 30 -6.25 2.15 -8.11
N THR A 31 -7.19 2.93 -7.57
CA THR A 31 -8.17 3.69 -8.34
C THR A 31 -7.99 5.18 -8.04
N VAL A 32 -7.74 5.96 -9.09
CA VAL A 32 -7.66 7.44 -9.03
C VAL A 32 -8.53 8.00 -10.13
N ASN A 33 -9.57 8.76 -9.77
CA ASN A 33 -10.47 9.43 -10.73
C ASN A 33 -11.00 8.48 -11.83
N GLY A 34 -11.35 7.25 -11.47
CA GLY A 34 -11.84 6.22 -12.40
C GLY A 34 -10.76 5.47 -13.19
N SER A 35 -9.50 5.93 -13.16
CA SER A 35 -8.37 5.18 -13.72
C SER A 35 -7.91 4.11 -12.72
N VAL A 36 -7.68 2.90 -13.23
CA VAL A 36 -7.31 1.72 -12.43
C VAL A 36 -5.91 1.24 -12.83
N ALA A 37 -5.05 1.06 -11.83
CA ALA A 37 -3.76 0.36 -11.96
C ALA A 37 -3.78 -0.86 -11.05
N GLU A 38 -3.38 -2.03 -11.55
CA GLU A 38 -3.48 -3.31 -10.83
C GLU A 38 -2.23 -4.15 -11.08
N GLU A 39 -1.59 -4.61 -10.01
CA GLU A 39 -0.30 -5.30 -10.08
C GLU A 39 -0.14 -6.34 -8.98
N ARG A 40 0.63 -7.39 -9.31
CA ARG A 40 1.11 -8.38 -8.34
C ARG A 40 2.60 -8.17 -8.13
N ASN A 41 2.99 -7.83 -6.91
CA ASN A 41 4.38 -7.49 -6.59
C ASN A 41 4.95 -8.42 -5.52
N THR A 42 6.26 -8.64 -5.58
CA THR A 42 7.00 -9.24 -4.46
C THR A 42 7.10 -8.20 -3.35
N MET A 43 6.77 -8.61 -2.13
CA MET A 43 6.86 -7.76 -0.95
C MET A 43 7.84 -8.33 0.07
N VAL A 44 8.36 -7.45 0.90
CA VAL A 44 8.92 -7.79 2.21
C VAL A 44 8.00 -7.23 3.28
N GLN A 45 7.81 -7.98 4.37
CA GLN A 45 6.95 -7.55 5.46
C GLN A 45 7.57 -7.87 6.82
N ARG A 46 7.17 -7.11 7.82
CA ARG A 46 7.54 -7.34 9.21
C ARG A 46 6.40 -6.93 10.13
N ARG A 47 6.03 -7.82 11.04
CA ARG A 47 5.21 -7.45 12.18
C ARG A 47 6.04 -6.56 13.12
N ILE A 48 5.57 -5.35 13.40
CA ILE A 48 6.22 -4.44 14.35
C ILE A 48 5.76 -4.81 15.76
N ASP A 49 4.44 -4.94 15.96
CA ASP A 49 3.83 -5.36 17.22
C ASP A 49 2.46 -6.04 16.99
N ASN A 50 1.58 -6.04 18.00
CA ASN A 50 0.29 -6.70 17.92
C ASN A 50 -0.68 -6.11 16.88
N SER A 51 -0.62 -4.82 16.62
CA SER A 51 -1.52 -4.11 15.69
C SER A 51 -0.80 -3.49 14.50
N HIS A 52 0.52 -3.39 14.54
CA HIS A 52 1.31 -2.73 13.50
C HIS A 52 2.06 -3.69 12.58
N PHE A 53 1.93 -3.45 11.28
CA PHE A 53 2.64 -4.20 10.25
C PHE A 53 3.36 -3.24 9.31
N PHE A 54 4.64 -3.51 9.05
CA PHE A 54 5.40 -2.89 7.97
C PHE A 54 5.32 -3.76 6.72
N VAL A 55 5.06 -3.15 5.57
CA VAL A 55 5.10 -3.81 4.26
C VAL A 55 5.84 -2.92 3.28
N ASN A 56 6.70 -3.48 2.46
CA ASN A 56 7.41 -2.77 1.40
C ASN A 56 7.40 -3.60 0.11
N TRP A 57 7.20 -2.93 -1.02
CA TRP A 57 7.33 -3.51 -2.35
C TRP A 57 7.80 -2.46 -3.36
N ILE A 58 8.17 -2.95 -4.55
CA ILE A 58 8.50 -2.14 -5.71
C ILE A 58 7.48 -2.45 -6.81
N GLU A 59 6.85 -1.41 -7.33
CA GLU A 59 5.92 -1.45 -8.47
C GLU A 59 6.68 -1.63 -9.79
N ASN A 60 5.99 -2.00 -10.87
CA ASN A 60 6.66 -2.32 -12.14
C ASN A 60 7.42 -1.13 -12.75
N ASP A 61 6.99 0.10 -12.45
CA ASP A 61 7.63 1.34 -12.89
C ASP A 61 8.84 1.77 -12.03
N GLY A 62 9.18 0.98 -11.00
CA GLY A 62 10.25 1.31 -10.06
C GLY A 62 9.84 2.26 -8.92
N THR A 63 8.54 2.55 -8.79
CA THR A 63 7.98 3.20 -7.59
C THR A 63 8.12 2.25 -6.41
N THR A 64 8.69 2.74 -5.32
CA THR A 64 8.78 2.01 -4.06
C THR A 64 7.67 2.48 -3.12
N ALA A 65 6.89 1.54 -2.60
CA ALA A 65 5.90 1.81 -1.58
C ALA A 65 6.31 1.11 -0.28
N SER A 66 6.55 1.90 0.77
CA SER A 66 6.77 1.40 2.13
C SER A 66 5.62 1.86 2.99
N GLN A 67 4.96 0.96 3.70
CA GLN A 67 3.79 1.31 4.49
C GLN A 67 3.83 0.73 5.90
N VAL A 68 3.27 1.50 6.83
CA VAL A 68 2.91 1.04 8.18
C VAL A 68 1.40 0.99 8.25
N LEU A 69 0.87 -0.19 8.53
CA LEU A 69 -0.55 -0.45 8.76
C LEU A 69 -0.78 -0.52 10.26
N ASP A 70 -1.71 0.27 10.78
CA ASP A 70 -2.18 0.19 12.15
C ASP A 70 -3.62 -0.35 12.14
N PHE A 71 -3.77 -1.62 12.51
CA PHE A 71 -5.08 -2.27 12.58
C PHE A 71 -5.89 -1.87 13.82
N LYS A 72 -5.26 -1.30 14.84
CA LYS A 72 -5.96 -0.83 16.04
C LYS A 72 -6.61 0.51 15.76
N GLU A 73 -5.84 1.48 15.26
CA GLU A 73 -6.33 2.81 14.93
C GLU A 73 -6.98 2.87 13.54
N LYS A 74 -6.90 1.78 12.76
CA LYS A 74 -7.46 1.66 11.40
C LYS A 74 -6.90 2.73 10.46
N THR A 75 -5.57 2.88 10.47
CA THR A 75 -4.87 3.84 9.62
C THR A 75 -3.76 3.16 8.82
N ALA A 76 -3.36 3.80 7.73
CA ALA A 76 -2.18 3.46 6.97
C ALA A 76 -1.35 4.73 6.74
N THR A 77 -0.04 4.60 6.94
CA THR A 77 0.95 5.61 6.57
C THR A 77 1.84 5.01 5.49
N VAL A 78 1.91 5.64 4.32
CA VAL A 78 2.64 5.15 3.15
C VAL A 78 3.68 6.17 2.70
N PHE A 79 4.90 5.71 2.55
CA PHE A 79 6.03 6.44 2.02
C PHE A 79 6.29 5.96 0.59
N LEU A 80 5.91 6.78 -0.38
CA LEU A 80 6.18 6.55 -1.79
C LEU A 80 7.52 7.16 -2.16
N THR A 81 8.31 6.45 -2.96
CA THR A 81 9.46 7.02 -3.67
C THR A 81 9.36 6.65 -5.15
N PHE A 82 9.33 7.65 -6.03
CA PHE A 82 9.11 7.47 -7.47
C PHE A 82 10.00 8.39 -8.29
N THR A 83 10.09 8.14 -9.59
CA THR A 83 10.80 9.03 -10.53
C THR A 83 9.81 10.06 -11.05
N GLY A 84 10.10 11.34 -10.84
CA GLY A 84 9.24 12.45 -11.27
C GLY A 84 9.43 12.79 -12.75
N PRO A 85 8.61 13.70 -13.30
CA PRO A 85 8.70 14.13 -14.70
C PRO A 85 10.04 14.80 -15.06
N ASP A 86 10.76 15.30 -14.06
CA ASP A 86 12.10 15.89 -14.20
C ASP A 86 13.23 14.84 -14.22
N GLY A 87 12.88 13.54 -14.18
CA GLY A 87 13.82 12.43 -14.14
C GLY A 87 14.50 12.23 -12.78
N LYS A 88 14.13 12.99 -11.74
CA LYS A 88 14.71 12.87 -10.39
C LYS A 88 13.85 11.96 -9.50
N ARG A 89 14.42 11.51 -8.38
CA ARG A 89 13.67 10.79 -7.36
C ARG A 89 12.93 11.77 -6.46
N HIS A 90 11.64 11.53 -6.29
CA HIS A 90 10.74 12.27 -5.39
C HIS A 90 10.18 11.32 -4.35
N SER A 91 9.73 11.89 -3.23
CA SER A 91 9.05 11.16 -2.17
C SER A 91 7.73 11.82 -1.81
N GLN A 92 6.74 11.01 -1.46
CA GLN A 92 5.45 11.49 -0.98
C GLN A 92 5.01 10.68 0.23
N LEU A 93 4.49 11.37 1.24
CA LEU A 93 3.79 10.76 2.36
C LEU A 93 2.30 10.74 2.04
N LEU A 94 1.67 9.57 2.18
CA LEU A 94 0.22 9.41 2.14
C LEU A 94 -0.25 8.89 3.49
N THR A 95 -1.31 9.49 4.00
CA THR A 95 -2.05 8.99 5.16
C THR A 95 -3.46 8.64 4.73
N GLY A 96 -3.98 7.54 5.27
CA GLY A 96 -5.30 7.06 4.90
C GLY A 96 -5.96 6.22 5.97
N ARG A 97 -7.27 6.04 5.82
CA ARG A 97 -8.03 5.08 6.61
C ARG A 97 -7.82 3.68 6.06
N LEU A 98 -7.65 2.72 6.96
CA LEU A 98 -7.57 1.29 6.65
C LEU A 98 -8.90 0.62 6.98
N GLU A 99 -9.46 -0.09 6.01
CA GLU A 99 -10.66 -0.89 6.18
C GLU A 99 -10.41 -2.34 5.76
N LEU A 100 -10.68 -3.29 6.66
CA LEU A 100 -10.69 -4.71 6.32
C LEU A 100 -11.88 -4.97 5.40
N GLN A 101 -11.63 -5.61 4.26
CA GLN A 101 -12.69 -6.10 3.40
C GLN A 101 -12.99 -7.55 3.83
N GLY A 102 -14.24 -7.84 4.18
CA GLY A 102 -14.69 -9.21 4.41
C GLY A 102 -14.63 -10.04 3.13
N GLU A 103 -14.64 -11.37 3.29
CA GLU A 103 -14.84 -12.31 2.18
C GLU A 103 -16.24 -12.20 1.58
#